data_AF-A0A1V4TP50-F1
#
_entry.id   AF-A0A1V4TP50-F1
#
_cell.length_a   1.000
_cell.length_b   1.000
_cell.length_c   1.000
_cell.angle_alpha   90.00
_cell.angle_beta   90.00
_cell.angle_gamma   90.00
#
_symmetry.space_group_name_H-M   'P 1'
#
loop_
_entity.id
_entity.type
_entity.pdbx_description
1 polymer ?
#
loop_
_entity_poly.entity_id
_entity_poly.type
_entity_poly.pdbx_seq_one_letter_code
_entity_poly.pdbx_strand_id
1 'polypeptide(L)'
;MAYRPNRNKSKAGKPNNYRDRDAPSTRVGMLNQRRLGEFRYDVRELFVDNQMDPDLASTFLASVIAKASRLSIKDAKDYVREQQAAGTITKEVMDGLIYYLDRYTKYQSQQTGE
;
A
#
# COMPACT_ATOMS: atom_id res chain seq x y z
N MET A 1 39.69 -50.87 -30.32
CA MET A 1 39.16 -49.54 -29.98
C MET A 1 38.55 -49.61 -28.58
N ALA A 2 39.25 -49.19 -27.53
CA ALA A 2 38.73 -49.26 -26.16
C ALA A 2 37.99 -47.96 -25.82
N TYR A 3 36.67 -48.04 -25.64
CA TYR A 3 35.83 -46.91 -25.24
C TYR A 3 36.08 -46.62 -23.75
N ARG A 4 36.80 -45.54 -23.44
CA ARG A 4 36.98 -45.05 -22.07
C ARG A 4 35.78 -44.19 -21.67
N PRO A 5 34.93 -44.59 -20.72
CA PRO A 5 33.86 -43.72 -20.25
C PRO A 5 34.45 -42.56 -19.43
N ASN A 6 34.20 -41.34 -19.91
CA ASN A 6 34.61 -40.08 -19.27
C ASN A 6 33.89 -39.91 -17.92
N ARG A 7 34.60 -40.18 -16.83
CA ARG A 7 34.17 -39.88 -15.46
C ARG A 7 34.43 -38.41 -15.17
N ASN A 8 33.52 -37.53 -15.61
CA ASN A 8 33.41 -36.18 -15.05
C ASN A 8 32.14 -36.07 -14.21
N LYS A 9 32.23 -36.61 -12.99
CA LYS A 9 31.34 -36.25 -11.87
C LYS A 9 31.77 -34.88 -11.35
N SER A 10 31.38 -33.82 -12.05
CA SER A 10 31.40 -32.48 -11.48
C SER A 10 29.97 -32.14 -11.08
N LYS A 11 29.69 -32.35 -9.79
CA LYS A 11 28.56 -31.77 -9.08
C LYS A 11 28.69 -30.24 -9.17
N ALA A 12 28.29 -29.65 -10.29
CA ALA A 12 28.09 -28.22 -10.37
C ALA A 12 26.84 -27.91 -9.55
N GLY A 13 27.06 -27.44 -8.32
CA GLY A 13 26.02 -27.04 -7.39
C GLY A 13 25.04 -26.11 -8.10
N LYS A 14 23.77 -26.51 -8.12
CA LYS A 14 22.68 -25.61 -8.48
C LYS A 14 22.84 -24.37 -7.58
N PRO A 15 22.87 -23.15 -8.12
CA PRO A 15 22.95 -21.96 -7.27
C PRO A 15 21.69 -21.94 -6.38
N ASN A 16 21.89 -22.12 -5.08
CA ASN A 16 20.89 -21.96 -4.03
C ASN A 16 20.53 -20.47 -3.85
N ASN A 17 20.14 -19.80 -4.94
CA ASN A 17 19.56 -18.46 -4.91
C ASN A 17 18.03 -18.53 -5.14
N TYR A 18 17.39 -19.58 -4.61
CA TYR A 18 15.96 -19.49 -4.33
C TYR A 18 15.84 -18.56 -3.12
N ARG A 19 15.85 -17.25 -3.38
CA ARG A 19 15.44 -16.26 -2.40
C ARG A 19 14.05 -16.67 -1.95
N ASP A 20 13.92 -17.12 -0.69
CA ASP A 20 12.66 -17.35 -0.01
C ASP A 20 11.64 -16.27 -0.42
N ARG A 21 10.72 -16.64 -1.31
CA ARG A 21 9.55 -15.80 -1.66
C ARG A 21 8.58 -15.69 -0.48
N ASP A 22 8.78 -16.52 0.54
CA ASP A 22 7.97 -16.67 1.74
C ASP A 22 8.48 -15.84 2.92
N ALA A 23 9.59 -15.10 2.78
CA ALA A 23 9.95 -14.08 3.76
C ALA A 23 8.83 -13.01 3.76
N PRO A 24 8.16 -12.74 4.91
CA PRO A 24 7.12 -11.73 4.96
C PRO A 24 7.70 -10.43 4.44
N SER A 25 7.15 -9.96 3.31
CA SER A 25 7.60 -8.74 2.68
C SER A 25 7.56 -7.62 3.73
N THR A 26 8.73 -7.15 4.16
CA THR A 26 8.86 -5.97 5.05
C THR A 26 8.35 -4.68 4.38
N ARG A 27 7.82 -4.79 3.15
CA ARG A 27 7.22 -3.69 2.42
C ARG A 27 5.81 -3.43 2.92
N VAL A 28 5.61 -2.26 3.51
CA VAL A 28 4.30 -1.76 3.88
C VAL A 28 3.76 -0.92 2.72
N GLY A 29 2.50 -1.12 2.36
CA GLY A 29 1.80 -0.25 1.42
C GLY A 29 1.57 1.10 2.07
N MET A 30 2.24 2.14 1.59
CA MET A 30 2.11 3.51 2.08
C MET A 30 1.65 4.43 0.95
N LEU A 31 1.09 5.59 1.30
CA LEU A 31 0.68 6.57 0.30
C LEU A 31 1.88 7.08 -0.50
N ASN A 32 1.73 7.16 -1.82
CA ASN A 32 2.76 7.72 -2.67
C ASN A 32 2.87 9.24 -2.51
N GLN A 33 3.82 9.69 -1.67
CA GLN A 33 4.02 11.11 -1.37
C GLN A 33 4.27 11.98 -2.62
N ARG A 34 4.86 11.43 -3.69
CA ARG A 34 5.06 12.17 -4.95
C ARG A 34 3.75 12.51 -5.66
N ARG A 35 2.72 11.70 -5.45
CA ARG A 35 1.39 11.84 -6.05
C ARG A 35 0.37 12.37 -5.03
N LEU A 36 0.83 12.96 -3.93
CA LEU A 36 -0.03 13.47 -2.88
C LEU A 36 -0.95 14.61 -3.37
N GLY A 37 -0.45 15.44 -4.29
CA GLY A 37 -1.26 16.49 -4.92
C GLY A 37 -2.44 15.93 -5.71
N GLU A 38 -2.19 14.92 -6.55
CA GLU A 38 -3.24 14.21 -7.30
C GLU A 38 -4.24 13.54 -6.35
N PHE A 39 -3.76 12.82 -5.34
CA PHE A 39 -4.60 12.19 -4.32
C PHE A 39 -5.49 13.19 -3.59
N ARG A 40 -4.93 14.35 -3.19
CA ARG A 40 -5.68 15.40 -2.50
C ARG A 40 -6.78 15.99 -3.38
N TYR A 41 -6.50 16.14 -4.68
CA TYR A 41 -7.46 16.65 -5.64
C TYR A 41 -8.62 15.66 -5.83
N ASP A 42 -8.31 14.39 -6.13
CA ASP A 42 -9.30 13.33 -6.34
C ASP A 42 -10.23 13.14 -5.12
N VAL A 43 -9.65 13.14 -3.92
CA VAL A 43 -10.43 12.98 -2.68
C VAL A 43 -11.27 14.23 -2.37
N ARG A 44 -10.79 15.43 -2.70
CA ARG A 44 -11.60 16.65 -2.57
C ARG A 44 -12.78 16.64 -3.53
N GLU A 45 -12.58 16.21 -4.77
CA GLU A 45 -13.64 16.07 -5.76
C GLU A 45 -14.71 15.09 -5.26
N LEU A 46 -14.30 13.96 -4.68
CA LEU A 46 -15.21 12.99 -4.05
C LEU A 46 -16.05 13.61 -2.93
N PHE A 47 -15.45 14.44 -2.06
CA PHE A 47 -16.18 15.09 -0.98
C PHE A 47 -17.18 16.14 -1.48
N VAL A 48 -16.82 16.88 -2.54
CA VAL A 48 -17.71 17.86 -3.17
C VAL A 48 -18.91 17.17 -3.80
N ASP A 49 -18.69 16.06 -4.52
CA ASP A 49 -19.74 15.25 -5.13
C ASP A 49 -20.73 14.70 -4.09
N ASN A 50 -20.22 14.31 -2.92
CA ASN A 50 -21.01 13.79 -1.81
C ASN A 50 -21.55 14.87 -0.85
N GLN A 51 -21.44 16.16 -1.20
CA GLN A 51 -21.93 17.30 -0.41
C GLN A 51 -21.44 17.32 1.05
N MET A 52 -20.22 16.84 1.30
CA MET A 52 -19.64 16.82 2.64
C MET A 52 -19.25 18.24 3.08
N ASP A 53 -19.42 18.53 4.37
CA ASP A 53 -18.98 19.81 4.94
C ASP A 53 -17.48 20.05 4.68
N PRO A 54 -17.09 21.20 4.09
CA PRO A 54 -15.71 21.44 3.64
C PRO A 54 -14.69 21.56 4.77
N ASP A 55 -15.12 21.99 5.96
CA ASP A 55 -14.29 22.09 7.16
C ASP A 55 -14.00 20.70 7.74
N LEU A 56 -15.05 19.88 7.87
CA LEU A 56 -14.95 18.47 8.25
C LEU A 56 -14.10 17.69 7.24
N ALA A 57 -14.34 17.88 5.94
CA ALA A 57 -13.65 17.19 4.85
C ALA A 57 -12.14 17.48 4.86
N SER A 58 -11.75 18.73 5.11
CA SER A 58 -10.34 19.12 5.18
C SER A 58 -9.62 18.47 6.36
N THR A 59 -10.26 18.46 7.53
CA THR A 59 -9.74 17.83 8.76
C THR A 59 -9.62 16.31 8.61
N PHE A 60 -10.65 15.70 8.03
CA PHE A 60 -10.69 14.26 7.75
C PHE A 60 -9.61 13.87 6.73
N LEU A 61 -9.46 14.61 5.64
CA LEU A 61 -8.43 14.39 4.64
C LEU A 61 -7.02 14.43 5.23
N ALA A 62 -6.74 15.43 6.05
CA ALA A 62 -5.45 15.56 6.73
C ALA A 62 -5.16 14.33 7.60
N SER A 63 -6.16 13.84 8.32
CA SER A 63 -6.07 12.65 9.17
C SER A 63 -5.82 11.37 8.36
N VAL A 64 -6.54 11.20 7.24
CA VAL A 64 -6.35 10.07 6.30
C VAL A 64 -4.95 10.10 5.70
N ILE A 65 -4.48 11.25 5.20
CA ILE A 65 -3.15 11.42 4.63
C ILE A 65 -2.08 11.10 5.68
N ALA A 66 -2.23 11.60 6.91
CA ALA A 66 -1.28 11.34 7.99
C ALA A 66 -1.19 9.84 8.29
N LYS A 67 -2.31 9.13 8.42
CA LYS A 67 -2.34 7.68 8.65
C LYS A 67 -1.75 6.91 7.46
N ALA A 68 -2.17 7.22 6.24
CA ALA A 68 -1.73 6.55 5.02
C ALA A 68 -0.24 6.77 4.72
N SER A 69 0.31 7.92 5.11
CA SER A 69 1.71 8.29 4.86
C SER A 69 2.66 7.90 5.97
N ARG A 70 2.20 7.78 7.23
CA ARG A 70 3.04 7.46 8.40
C ARG A 70 2.95 6.01 8.84
N LEU A 71 1.77 5.39 8.74
CA LEU A 71 1.51 4.04 9.23
C LEU A 71 1.45 3.06 8.06
N SER A 72 0.27 2.95 7.45
CA SER A 72 0.03 2.15 6.26
C SER A 72 -1.30 2.52 5.61
N ILE A 73 -1.47 2.08 4.37
CA ILE A 73 -2.75 2.14 3.66
C ILE A 73 -3.81 1.26 4.36
N LYS A 74 -3.40 0.16 5.01
CA LYS A 74 -4.32 -0.69 5.77
C LYS A 74 -4.91 0.08 6.96
N ASP A 75 -4.07 0.77 7.73
CA ASP A 75 -4.50 1.60 8.86
C ASP A 75 -5.38 2.77 8.40
N ALA A 76 -5.08 3.36 7.23
CA ALA A 76 -5.93 4.38 6.63
C ALA A 76 -7.31 3.83 6.25
N LYS A 77 -7.37 2.66 5.60
CA LYS A 77 -8.64 1.99 5.25
C LYS A 77 -9.46 1.64 6.48
N ASP A 78 -8.80 1.18 7.55
CA ASP A 78 -9.45 0.87 8.83
C ASP A 78 -10.09 2.13 9.44
N TYR A 79 -9.33 3.23 9.52
CA TYR A 79 -9.85 4.51 10.00
C TYR A 79 -11.05 5.03 9.19
N VAL A 80 -11.03 4.89 7.86
CA VAL A 80 -12.17 5.30 7.02
C VAL A 80 -13.41 4.44 7.34
N ARG A 81 -13.24 3.13 7.59
CA ARG A 81 -14.35 2.24 8.02
C ARG A 81 -14.87 2.60 9.41
N GLU A 82 -13.99 2.94 10.35
CA GLU A 82 -14.38 3.42 11.67
C GLU A 82 -15.23 4.70 11.57
N GLN A 83 -14.84 5.66 10.72
CA GLN A 83 -15.62 6.89 10.53
C GLN A 83 -16.96 6.64 9.84
N GLN A 84 -17.05 5.66 8.96
CA GLN A 84 -18.32 5.24 8.38
C GLN A 84 -19.22 4.59 9.45
N ALA A 85 -18.65 3.71 10.30
CA ALA A 85 -19.38 3.10 11.41
C ALA A 85 -19.84 4.12 12.45
N ALA A 86 -19.08 5.20 12.66
CA ALA A 86 -19.45 6.34 13.50
C ALA A 86 -20.51 7.25 12.86
N GLY A 87 -20.89 7.03 11.59
CA GLY A 87 -21.85 7.86 10.87
C GLY A 87 -21.30 9.22 10.44
N THR A 88 -19.98 9.42 10.48
CA THR A 88 -19.33 10.68 10.06
C THR A 88 -19.24 10.82 8.55
N ILE A 89 -19.18 9.70 7.82
CA ILE A 89 -19.14 9.67 6.35
C ILE A 89 -20.15 8.68 5.77
N THR A 90 -20.59 8.92 4.53
CA THR A 90 -21.45 8.00 3.79
C THR A 90 -20.66 6.81 3.25
N LYS A 91 -21.38 5.74 2.88
CA LYS A 91 -20.77 4.55 2.27
C LYS A 91 -20.11 4.87 0.93
N GLU A 92 -20.68 5.79 0.16
CA GLU A 92 -20.13 6.22 -1.14
C GLU A 92 -18.77 6.90 -0.99
N VAL A 93 -18.65 7.80 -0.01
CA VAL A 93 -17.37 8.44 0.36
C VAL A 93 -16.36 7.39 0.82
N MET A 94 -16.78 6.43 1.65
CA MET A 94 -15.91 5.35 2.12
C MET A 94 -15.36 4.51 0.95
N ASP A 95 -16.22 4.03 0.05
CA ASP A 95 -15.83 3.21 -1.11
C ASP A 95 -14.89 3.99 -2.04
N GLY A 96 -15.20 5.26 -2.34
CA GLY A 96 -14.33 6.13 -3.14
C GLY A 96 -12.96 6.37 -2.49
N LEU A 97 -12.91 6.61 -1.17
CA LEU A 97 -11.65 6.75 -0.44
C LEU A 97 -10.82 5.48 -0.46
N ILE A 98 -11.43 4.32 -0.26
CA ILE A 98 -10.73 3.03 -0.31
C ILE A 98 -10.14 2.81 -1.71
N TYR A 99 -10.88 3.13 -2.76
CA TYR A 99 -10.42 3.06 -4.15
C TYR A 99 -9.22 3.97 -4.40
N TYR A 100 -9.28 5.24 -3.99
CA TYR A 100 -8.16 6.16 -4.17
C TYR A 100 -6.94 5.77 -3.33
N LEU A 101 -7.14 5.33 -2.08
CA LEU A 101 -6.05 4.83 -1.25
C LEU A 101 -5.33 3.67 -1.96
N ASP A 102 -6.07 2.73 -2.56
CA ASP A 102 -5.49 1.62 -3.31
C ASP A 102 -4.72 2.09 -4.56
N ARG A 103 -5.34 2.97 -5.35
CA ARG A 103 -4.76 3.52 -6.58
C ARG A 103 -3.45 4.29 -6.36
N TYR A 104 -3.34 4.98 -5.23
CA TYR A 104 -2.16 5.75 -4.85
C TYR A 104 -1.23 5.02 -3.87
N THR A 105 -1.45 3.72 -3.64
CA THR A 105 -0.58 2.89 -2.82
C THR A 105 0.77 2.68 -3.51
N LYS A 106 1.85 2.84 -2.75
CA LYS A 106 3.19 2.42 -3.12
C LYS A 106 3.75 1.51 -2.04
N TYR A 107 4.20 0.32 -2.43
CA TYR A 107 4.91 -0.57 -1.53
C TYR A 107 6.30 0.00 -1.25
N GLN A 108 6.53 0.42 -0.01
CA GLN A 108 7.83 0.90 0.45
C GLN A 108 8.39 -0.12 1.45
N SER A 109 9.63 -0.54 1.25
CA SER A 109 10.35 -1.35 2.24
C SER A 109 10.45 -0.53 3.53
N GLN A 110 9.83 -0.99 4.61
CA GLN A 110 10.13 -0.43 5.92
C GLN A 110 11.60 -0.77 6.18
N GLN A 111 12.48 0.24 6.16
CA GLN A 111 13.77 0.09 6.81
C GLN A 111 13.45 0.02 8.30
N THR A 112 13.44 -1.20 8.82
CA THR A 112 13.56 -1.43 10.26
C THR A 112 14.87 -0.75 10.67
N GLY A 113 14.77 0.44 11.26
CA GLY A 113 15.92 1.10 11.85
C GLY A 113 16.39 0.24 13.01
N GLU A 114 17.59 -0.30 12.88
CA GLU A 114 18.36 -0.88 13.98
C GLU A 114 18.76 0.21 14.99
#